data_AF-A0A925W7E4-F1
#
_entry.id   AF-A0A925W7E4-F1
#
_cell.length_a   1.000
_cell.length_b   1.000
_cell.length_c   1.000
_cell.angle_alpha   90.00
_cell.angle_beta   90.00
_cell.angle_gamma   90.00
#
_symmetry.space_group_name_H-M   'P 1'
#
loop_
_entity.id
_entity.type
_entity.pdbx_description
1 polymer ?
#
loop_
_entity_poly.entity_id
_entity_poly.type
_entity_poly.pdbx_seq_one_letter_code
_entity_poly.pdbx_strand_id
1 'polypeptide(L)'
;PRELIGALPGVTLTEMPRHGNLSFCCGAGGARMWMEEKLGTRINGNRTEEAVATGADQIAVACPFCRVMLSDALTSQQAAGSAPESVEVVDVAQMLLAAVRRGTPA
;
A
#
# COMPACT_ATOMS: atom_id res chain seq x y z
N PRO A 1 7.67 -9.25 1.82
CA PRO A 1 8.13 -8.77 3.15
C PRO A 1 7.21 -9.15 4.33
N ARG A 2 6.46 -10.27 4.28
CA ARG A 2 5.50 -10.64 5.34
C ARG A 2 6.17 -10.87 6.69
N GLU A 3 7.22 -11.67 6.69
CA GLU A 3 8.01 -11.97 7.89
C GLU A 3 8.57 -10.69 8.53
N LEU A 4 9.13 -9.79 7.73
CA LEU A 4 9.67 -8.51 8.20
C LEU A 4 8.60 -7.62 8.84
N ILE A 5 7.41 -7.52 8.23
CA ILE A 5 6.31 -6.71 8.78
C ILE A 5 5.75 -7.37 10.05
N GLY A 6 5.60 -8.70 10.06
CA GLY A 6 5.11 -9.44 11.22
C GLY A 6 6.07 -9.43 12.42
N ALA A 7 7.35 -9.16 12.20
CA ALA A 7 8.34 -8.99 13.26
C ALA A 7 8.33 -7.60 13.91
N LEU A 8 7.58 -6.63 13.36
CA LEU A 8 7.52 -5.28 13.90
C LEU A 8 6.70 -5.24 15.21
N PRO A 9 7.22 -4.60 16.27
CA PRO A 9 6.50 -4.52 17.55
C PRO A 9 5.23 -3.67 17.40
N GLY A 10 4.10 -4.21 17.87
CA GLY A 10 2.81 -3.50 17.87
C GLY A 10 2.11 -3.46 16.49
N VAL A 11 2.64 -4.15 15.49
CA VAL A 11 2.03 -4.24 14.16
C VAL A 11 1.27 -5.56 14.02
N THR A 12 0.05 -5.51 13.47
CA THR A 12 -0.71 -6.69 13.06
C THR A 12 -0.74 -6.75 11.54
N LEU A 13 -0.20 -7.82 10.96
CA LEU A 13 -0.23 -8.02 9.51
C LEU A 13 -1.61 -8.55 9.09
N THR A 14 -2.32 -7.77 8.27
CA THR A 14 -3.55 -8.19 7.58
C THR A 14 -3.28 -8.28 6.08
N GLU A 15 -3.75 -9.33 5.43
CA GLU A 15 -3.61 -9.48 3.98
C GLU A 15 -4.90 -9.10 3.24
N MET A 16 -4.74 -8.52 2.04
CA MET A 16 -5.83 -8.33 1.09
C MET A 16 -6.42 -9.70 0.66
N PRO A 17 -7.69 -9.76 0.22
CA PRO A 17 -8.30 -11.00 -0.25
C PRO A 17 -7.48 -11.72 -1.33
N ARG A 18 -6.93 -10.96 -2.29
CA ARG A 18 -6.01 -11.45 -3.32
C ARG A 18 -4.56 -11.16 -2.95
N HIS A 19 -3.91 -12.13 -2.31
CA HIS A 19 -2.51 -12.08 -1.92
C HIS A 19 -1.71 -13.28 -2.46
N GLY A 20 -0.38 -13.21 -2.35
CA GLY A 20 0.51 -14.30 -2.78
C GLY A 20 0.37 -14.60 -4.27
N ASN A 21 0.10 -15.85 -4.62
CA ASN A 21 -0.07 -16.29 -6.01
C ASN A 21 -1.33 -15.73 -6.70
N LEU A 22 -2.28 -15.20 -5.91
CA LEU A 22 -3.51 -14.57 -6.42
C LEU A 22 -3.38 -13.04 -6.52
N SER A 23 -2.24 -12.49 -6.09
CA SER A 23 -1.95 -11.07 -6.22
C SER A 23 -1.88 -10.64 -7.68
N PHE A 24 -2.23 -9.38 -7.96
CA PHE A 24 -2.07 -8.76 -9.27
C PHE A 24 -1.09 -7.57 -9.21
N CYS A 25 -1.04 -6.70 -10.21
CA CYS A 25 -0.13 -5.54 -10.29
C CYS A 25 -0.76 -4.26 -9.71
N CYS A 26 0.00 -3.20 -9.45
CA CYS A 26 -0.53 -1.85 -9.18
C CYS A 26 -0.90 -1.07 -10.46
N GLY A 27 -0.52 -1.57 -11.63
CA GLY A 27 -0.81 -0.95 -12.93
C GLY A 27 0.31 -0.08 -13.52
N ALA A 28 1.39 0.24 -12.78
CA ALA A 28 2.44 1.14 -13.30
C ALA A 28 3.51 0.48 -14.20
N GLY A 29 3.77 -0.82 -14.01
CA GLY A 29 4.87 -1.52 -14.69
C GLY A 29 4.76 -1.48 -16.22
N GLY A 30 5.90 -1.55 -16.92
CA GLY A 30 5.93 -1.54 -18.39
C GLY A 30 5.47 -0.22 -19.01
N ALA A 31 5.78 0.91 -18.35
CA ALA A 31 5.36 2.27 -18.72
C ALA A 31 3.85 2.53 -18.71
N ARG A 32 3.04 1.61 -18.19
CA ARG A 32 1.58 1.76 -18.13
C ARG A 32 1.09 2.87 -17.21
N MET A 33 1.93 3.35 -16.28
CA MET A 33 1.65 4.57 -15.51
C MET A 33 1.38 5.79 -16.40
N TRP A 34 2.00 5.85 -17.58
CA TRP A 34 1.88 6.96 -18.54
C TRP A 34 0.85 6.70 -19.64
N MET A 35 0.15 5.56 -19.57
CA MET A 35 -0.86 5.18 -20.54
C MET A 35 -2.24 5.36 -19.94
N GLU A 36 -3.16 5.86 -20.77
CA GLU A 36 -4.56 5.99 -20.39
C GLU A 36 -5.26 4.62 -20.44
N GLU A 37 -5.72 4.15 -19.29
CA GLU A 37 -6.59 2.97 -19.21
C GLU A 37 -8.03 3.37 -19.51
N LYS A 38 -8.60 2.78 -20.57
CA LYS A 38 -9.98 3.06 -21.01
C LYS A 38 -10.97 1.94 -20.69
N LEU A 39 -10.51 0.91 -19.99
CA LEU A 39 -11.27 -0.32 -19.75
C LEU A 39 -11.62 -0.43 -18.26
N GLY A 40 -12.87 -0.14 -17.92
CA GLY A 40 -13.42 -0.35 -16.58
C GLY A 40 -12.68 0.42 -15.49
N THR A 41 -12.59 -0.19 -14.30
CA THR A 41 -11.89 0.38 -13.15
C THR A 41 -10.38 0.30 -13.32
N ARG A 42 -9.67 1.41 -13.06
CA ARG A 42 -8.20 1.42 -13.06
C ARG A 42 -7.66 0.38 -12.07
N ILE A 43 -6.56 -0.28 -12.47
CA ILE A 43 -5.98 -1.39 -11.69
C ILE A 43 -5.60 -0.96 -10.26
N ASN A 44 -5.03 0.24 -10.09
CA ASN A 44 -4.68 0.77 -8.78
C ASN A 44 -5.92 0.99 -7.90
N GLY A 45 -7.02 1.51 -8.45
CA GLY A 45 -8.27 1.70 -7.72
C GLY A 45 -8.85 0.40 -7.18
N ASN A 46 -8.93 -0.64 -8.02
CA ASN A 46 -9.39 -1.97 -7.61
C ASN A 46 -8.53 -2.53 -6.47
N ARG A 47 -7.21 -2.32 -6.54
CA ARG A 47 -6.30 -2.81 -5.51
C ARG A 47 -6.35 -2.02 -4.22
N THR A 48 -6.47 -0.70 -4.29
CA THR A 48 -6.60 0.14 -3.10
C THR A 48 -7.92 -0.13 -2.39
N GLU A 49 -9.01 -0.41 -3.13
CA GLU A 49 -10.28 -0.85 -2.53
C GLU A 49 -10.11 -2.12 -1.68
N GLU A 50 -9.39 -3.14 -2.19
CA GLU A 50 -9.08 -4.33 -1.39
C GLU A 50 -8.26 -4.00 -0.14
N ALA A 51 -7.29 -3.10 -0.26
CA ALA A 51 -6.43 -2.70 0.84
C ALA A 51 -7.21 -1.96 1.92
N VAL A 52 -8.04 -0.99 1.55
CA VAL A 52 -8.91 -0.22 2.45
C VAL A 52 -9.94 -1.13 3.13
N ALA A 53 -10.52 -2.08 2.38
CA ALA A 53 -11.48 -3.04 2.93
C ALA A 53 -10.91 -3.96 4.01
N THR A 54 -9.58 -4.10 4.12
CA THR A 54 -8.96 -4.84 5.23
C THR A 54 -9.10 -4.15 6.59
N GLY A 55 -9.38 -2.84 6.60
CA GLY A 55 -9.40 -2.03 7.81
C GLY A 55 -8.02 -1.72 8.41
N ALA A 56 -6.93 -1.99 7.67
CA ALA A 56 -5.58 -1.66 8.11
C ALA A 56 -5.30 -0.14 8.04
N ASP A 57 -4.57 0.37 9.02
CA ASP A 57 -4.17 1.79 9.08
C ASP A 57 -3.10 2.15 8.03
N GLN A 58 -2.28 1.18 7.63
CA GLN A 58 -1.15 1.38 6.72
C GLN A 58 -1.12 0.31 5.63
N ILE A 59 -0.99 0.76 4.38
CA ILE A 59 -0.80 -0.07 3.20
C ILE A 59 0.71 -0.16 2.91
N ALA A 60 1.30 -1.31 3.22
CA ALA A 60 2.74 -1.53 3.05
C ALA A 60 3.13 -1.88 1.61
N VAL A 61 4.09 -1.15 1.03
CA VAL A 61 4.65 -1.38 -0.31
C VAL A 61 6.18 -1.43 -0.29
N ALA A 62 6.81 -2.07 -1.27
CA ALA A 62 8.27 -2.12 -1.40
C ALA A 62 8.76 -1.65 -2.78
N CYS A 63 7.89 -0.98 -3.54
CA CYS A 63 8.15 -0.53 -4.89
C CYS A 63 7.70 0.94 -5.01
N PRO A 64 8.58 1.85 -5.44
CA PRO A 64 8.24 3.27 -5.60
C PRO A 64 7.04 3.50 -6.52
N PHE A 65 6.90 2.71 -7.58
CA PHE A 65 5.73 2.78 -8.46
C PHE A 65 4.45 2.32 -7.78
N CYS A 66 4.50 1.27 -6.95
CA CYS A 66 3.34 0.87 -6.16
C CYS A 66 2.94 1.97 -5.17
N ARG A 67 3.93 2.63 -4.55
CA ARG A 67 3.67 3.77 -3.67
C ARG A 67 2.88 4.86 -4.40
N VAL A 68 3.40 5.35 -5.53
CA VAL A 68 2.73 6.41 -6.30
C VAL A 68 1.32 5.99 -6.73
N MET A 69 1.18 4.80 -7.33
CA MET A 69 -0.11 4.36 -7.87
C MET A 69 -1.17 4.12 -6.78
N LEU A 70 -0.79 3.50 -5.66
CA LEU A 70 -1.75 3.23 -4.58
C LEU A 70 -2.06 4.52 -3.81
N SER A 71 -1.11 5.44 -3.63
CA SER A 71 -1.37 6.76 -3.04
C SER A 71 -2.31 7.61 -3.90
N ASP A 72 -2.15 7.60 -5.23
CA ASP A 72 -3.05 8.26 -6.18
C ASP A 72 -4.49 7.75 -6.05
N ALA A 73 -4.65 6.42 -6.08
CA ALA A 73 -5.96 5.79 -5.90
C ALA A 73 -6.55 6.04 -4.50
N LEU A 74 -5.72 5.99 -3.45
CA LEU A 74 -6.16 6.24 -2.07
C LEU A 74 -6.65 7.68 -1.90
N THR A 75 -5.91 8.65 -2.42
CA THR A 75 -6.30 10.07 -2.41
C THR A 75 -7.65 10.27 -3.11
N SER A 76 -7.85 9.61 -4.26
CA SER A 76 -9.11 9.66 -4.99
C SER A 76 -10.28 9.04 -4.19
N GLN A 77 -10.03 7.94 -3.48
CA GLN A 77 -11.03 7.28 -2.63
C GLN A 77 -11.34 8.08 -1.36
N GLN A 78 -10.35 8.71 -0.75
CA GLN A 78 -10.52 9.63 0.39
C GLN A 78 -11.38 10.83 -0.02
N ALA A 79 -11.07 11.46 -1.16
CA ALA A 79 -11.87 12.55 -1.71
C ALA A 79 -13.32 12.14 -2.04
N ALA A 80 -13.55 10.88 -2.41
CA ALA A 80 -14.88 10.31 -2.65
C ALA A 80 -15.59 9.84 -1.37
N GLY A 81 -14.94 9.91 -0.20
CA GLY A 81 -15.48 9.43 1.08
C GLY A 81 -15.53 7.91 1.21
N SER A 82 -14.85 7.16 0.35
CA SER A 82 -14.82 5.69 0.34
C SER A 82 -13.59 5.10 1.05
N ALA A 83 -12.71 5.94 1.60
CA ALA A 83 -11.57 5.52 2.42
C ALA A 83 -11.35 6.52 3.57
N PRO A 84 -10.92 6.07 4.77
CA PRO A 84 -10.60 6.98 5.86
C PRO A 84 -9.38 7.86 5.55
N GLU A 85 -9.41 9.11 5.99
CA GLU A 85 -8.29 10.07 5.90
C GLU A 85 -7.04 9.62 6.68
N SER A 86 -7.21 8.73 7.66
CA SER A 86 -6.12 8.19 8.48
C SER A 86 -5.31 7.09 7.80
N VAL A 87 -5.83 6.49 6.72
CA VAL A 87 -5.12 5.41 6.02
C VAL A 87 -4.00 6.01 5.17
N GLU A 88 -2.82 5.39 5.20
CA GLU A 88 -1.66 5.84 4.42
C GLU A 88 -0.94 4.70 3.69
N VAL A 89 -0.23 5.05 2.62
CA VAL A 89 0.65 4.11 1.89
C VAL A 89 2.09 4.33 2.34
N VAL A 90 2.72 3.30 2.89
CA VAL A 90 4.05 3.38 3.52
C VAL A 90 5.00 2.40 2.86
N ASP A 91 6.26 2.81 2.67
CA ASP A 91 7.29 1.88 2.19
C ASP A 91 7.77 0.99 3.36
N VAL A 92 7.96 -0.31 3.11
CA VAL A 92 8.41 -1.26 4.13
C VAL A 92 9.72 -0.82 4.79
N ALA A 93 10.64 -0.18 4.05
CA ALA A 93 11.87 0.35 4.63
C ALA A 93 11.60 1.46 5.65
N GLN A 94 10.56 2.29 5.44
CA GLN A 94 10.14 3.31 6.40
C GLN A 94 9.53 2.68 7.65
N MET A 95 8.72 1.63 7.49
CA MET A 95 8.16 0.88 8.63
C MET A 95 9.26 0.24 9.48
N LEU A 96 10.25 -0.37 8.82
CA LEU A 96 11.42 -0.94 9.49
C LEU A 96 12.23 0.14 10.22
N LEU A 97 12.47 1.28 9.57
CA LEU A 97 13.19 2.40 10.18
C LEU A 97 12.46 2.94 11.43
N ALA A 98 11.13 3.03 11.39
CA ALA A 98 10.33 3.48 12.52
C ALA A 98 10.45 2.55 13.75
N ALA A 99 10.71 1.27 13.53
CA ALA A 99 10.93 0.29 14.60
C ALA A 99 12.37 0.29 15.17
N VAL A 100 13.33 0.96 14.51
CA VAL A 100 14.70 1.04 15.01
C VAL A 100 14.75 1.92 16.25
N ARG A 101 15.07 1.32 17.40
CA ARG A 101 15.44 2.06 18.62
C ARG A 101 16.80 2.69 18.40
N ARG A 102 16.83 4.01 18.16
CA ARG A 102 18.09 4.77 18.13
C ARG A 102 18.67 4.78 19.54
N GLY A 103 19.90 4.27 19.69
CA GLY A 103 20.64 4.47 20.94
C GLY A 103 20.86 5.96 21.19
N THR A 104 20.89 6.38 22.46
CA THR A 104 21.30 7.73 22.82
C THR A 104 22.67 8.02 22.19
N PRO A 105 22.85 9.12 21.45
CA PRO A 105 24.17 9.52 20.99
C PRO A 105 25.11 9.59 22.20
N ALA A 106 26.29 8.99 22.08
CA ALA A 106 27.33 9.04 23.11
C ALA A 106 27.79 10.49 23.37
#